data_AF-A0A6F9ZJ00-F1
#
_entry.id   AF-A0A6F9ZJ00-F1
#
_cell.length_a   1.000
_cell.length_b   1.000
_cell.length_c   1.000
_cell.angle_alpha   90.00
_cell.angle_beta   90.00
_cell.angle_gamma   90.00
#
_symmetry.space_group_name_H-M   'P 1'
#
loop_
_entity.id
_entity.type
_entity.pdbx_description
1 polymer ?
#
loop_
_entity_poly.entity_id
_entity_poly.type
_entity_poly.pdbx_seq_one_letter_code
_entity_poly.pdbx_strand_id
1 'polypeptide(L)'
;MIDKEARQFTRFFLAGAASVEVDKQGRILLPAVLREFAGITKDTVLVGVGSRVEIWSKDRWEGTVTYQDMEEISKHMIELGIGI
;
A
#
# COMPACT_ATOMS: atom_id res chain seq x y z
N MET A 1 19.64 11.98 -17.43
CA MET A 1 19.75 12.79 -16.20
C MET A 1 18.52 12.45 -15.38
N ILE A 2 18.63 11.77 -14.22
CA ILE A 2 17.44 11.35 -13.47
C ILE A 2 16.67 12.61 -13.04
N ASP A 3 15.39 12.62 -13.38
CA ASP A 3 14.43 13.69 -13.09
C ASP A 3 14.54 14.13 -11.62
N LYS A 4 14.51 15.44 -11.38
CA LYS A 4 14.55 16.02 -10.04
C LYS A 4 13.39 15.49 -9.19
N GLU A 5 12.24 15.31 -9.79
CA GLU A 5 11.03 14.79 -9.15
C GLU A 5 11.21 13.32 -8.75
N ALA A 6 11.77 12.50 -9.65
CA ALA A 6 12.08 11.09 -9.37
C ALA A 6 13.05 10.92 -8.18
N ARG A 7 14.06 11.81 -8.05
CA ARG A 7 14.98 11.78 -6.90
C ARG A 7 14.31 12.18 -5.59
N GLN A 8 13.43 13.17 -5.62
CA GLN A 8 12.67 13.58 -4.43
C GLN A 8 11.73 12.46 -3.98
N PHE A 9 11.02 11.84 -4.92
CA PHE A 9 10.18 10.68 -4.65
C PHE A 9 10.97 9.51 -4.05
N THR A 10 12.11 9.16 -4.65
CA THR A 10 12.97 8.07 -4.16
C THR A 10 13.41 8.32 -2.72
N ARG A 11 13.83 9.55 -2.40
CA ARG A 11 14.22 9.91 -1.03
C ARG A 11 13.06 9.79 -0.07
N PHE A 12 11.90 10.32 -0.44
CA PHE A 12 10.70 10.21 0.40
C PHE A 12 10.33 8.74 0.66
N PHE A 13 10.25 7.95 -0.42
CA PHE A 13 9.86 6.55 -0.37
C PHE A 13 10.83 5.70 0.44
N LEU A 14 12.15 5.86 0.21
CA LEU A 14 13.16 5.08 0.91
C LEU A 14 13.47 5.58 2.32
N ALA A 15 13.33 6.89 2.60
CA ALA A 15 13.54 7.43 3.94
C ALA A 15 12.45 6.97 4.92
N GLY A 16 11.26 6.64 4.42
CA GLY A 16 10.20 6.02 5.22
C GLY A 16 10.38 4.51 5.41
N ALA A 17 11.30 3.84 4.70
CA ALA A 17 11.45 2.40 4.78
C ALA A 17 12.18 1.98 6.06
N ALA A 18 11.71 0.88 6.66
CA ALA A 18 12.34 0.27 7.83
C ALA A 18 12.46 -1.24 7.62
N SER A 19 13.60 -1.81 7.98
CA SER A 19 13.74 -3.25 8.10
C SER A 19 13.13 -3.69 9.44
N VAL A 20 12.32 -4.74 9.39
CA VAL A 20 11.69 -5.34 10.56
C VAL A 20 11.89 -6.85 10.52
N GLU A 21 12.04 -7.47 11.68
CA GLU A 21 12.11 -8.91 11.80
C GLU A 21 10.71 -9.48 12.06
N VAL A 22 10.48 -10.67 11.53
CA VAL A 22 9.30 -11.48 11.87
C VAL A 22 9.66 -12.31 13.09
N ASP A 23 8.90 -12.14 14.17
CA ASP A 23 9.13 -12.92 15.38
C ASP A 23 8.72 -14.40 15.19
N LYS A 24 9.03 -15.24 16.18
CA LYS A 24 8.72 -16.69 16.14
C LYS A 24 7.23 -17.02 16.02
N GLN A 25 6.35 -16.06 16.26
CA GLN A 25 4.89 -16.21 16.15
C GLN A 25 4.35 -15.64 14.83
N GLY A 26 5.22 -15.21 13.92
CA GLY A 26 4.81 -14.63 12.64
C GLY A 26 4.37 -13.17 12.72
N ARG A 27 4.72 -12.45 13.80
CA ARG A 27 4.32 -11.04 14.00
C ARG A 27 5.45 -10.11 13.58
N ILE A 28 5.08 -8.92 13.13
CA ILE A 28 6.00 -7.81 12.90
C ILE A 28 5.67 -6.64 13.82
N LEU A 29 6.69 -5.92 14.27
CA LEU A 29 6.50 -4.66 14.97
C LEU A 29 6.47 -3.53 13.94
N LEU A 30 5.29 -2.98 13.65
CA LEU A 30 5.16 -1.85 12.74
C LEU A 30 5.73 -0.57 13.37
N PRO A 31 6.77 0.06 12.78
CA PRO A 31 7.36 1.30 13.30
C PRO A 31 6.30 2.40 13.48
N ALA A 32 6.44 3.20 14.54
CA ALA A 32 5.46 4.23 14.89
C ALA A 32 5.23 5.23 13.75
N VAL A 33 6.31 5.68 13.10
CA VAL A 33 6.25 6.60 11.95
C VAL A 33 5.44 6.05 10.78
N LEU A 34 5.57 4.75 10.48
CA LEU A 34 4.81 4.10 9.41
C LEU A 34 3.35 3.92 9.78
N ARG A 35 3.07 3.65 11.05
CA ARG A 35 1.71 3.53 11.59
C ARG A 35 0.96 4.85 11.56
N GLU A 36 1.65 5.94 11.92
CA GLU A 36 1.13 7.31 11.86
C GLU A 36 0.87 7.73 10.40
N PHE A 37 1.84 7.49 9.52
CA PHE A 37 1.70 7.74 8.08
C PHE A 37 0.47 7.01 7.50
N ALA A 38 0.32 5.72 7.82
CA ALA A 38 -0.80 4.89 7.39
C ALA A 38 -2.14 5.26 8.06
N GLY A 39 -2.13 6.08 9.11
CA GLY A 39 -3.33 6.45 9.88
C GLY A 39 -3.96 5.27 10.61
N ILE A 40 -3.15 4.30 11.05
CA ILE A 40 -3.62 3.10 11.76
C ILE A 40 -3.78 3.42 13.24
N THR A 41 -5.02 3.41 13.73
CA THR A 41 -5.34 3.64 15.15
C THR A 41 -5.76 2.35 15.88
N LYS A 42 -6.47 1.47 15.18
CA LYS A 42 -7.01 0.24 15.77
C LYS A 42 -7.03 -0.92 14.78
N ASP A 43 -7.97 -0.87 13.82
CA ASP A 43 -8.20 -1.97 12.89
C ASP A 43 -7.35 -1.80 11.62
N THR A 44 -6.77 -2.90 11.15
CA THR A 44 -5.92 -2.94 9.95
C THR A 44 -6.42 -3.91 8.93
N VAL A 45 -6.21 -3.62 7.65
CA VAL A 45 -6.46 -4.53 6.53
C VAL A 45 -5.13 -4.91 5.90
N LEU A 46 -4.95 -6.21 5.63
CA LEU A 46 -3.82 -6.74 4.86
C LEU A 46 -4.29 -7.08 3.45
N VAL A 47 -3.62 -6.53 2.45
CA VAL A 47 -3.96 -6.75 1.03
C VAL A 47 -2.75 -7.33 0.31
N GLY A 48 -2.93 -8.49 -0.32
CA GLY A 48 -1.91 -9.07 -1.19
C GLY A 48 -1.92 -8.38 -2.55
N VAL A 49 -0.78 -7.84 -2.97
CA VAL A 49 -0.62 -7.15 -4.26
C VAL A 49 0.62 -7.70 -4.96
N GLY A 50 0.43 -8.71 -5.81
CA GLY A 50 1.53 -9.39 -6.49
C GLY A 50 2.53 -9.99 -5.49
N SER A 51 3.75 -9.43 -5.44
CA SER A 51 4.85 -9.92 -4.60
C SER A 51 5.00 -9.19 -3.25
N ARG A 52 4.02 -8.36 -2.86
CA ARG A 52 4.05 -7.61 -1.60
C ARG A 52 2.72 -7.70 -0.87
N VAL A 53 2.77 -7.40 0.43
CA VAL A 53 1.58 -7.17 1.26
C VAL A 53 1.53 -5.69 1.59
N GLU A 54 0.36 -5.09 1.41
CA GLU A 54 0.07 -3.72 1.83
C GLU A 54 -0.69 -3.75 3.16
N ILE A 55 -0.36 -2.82 4.05
CA ILE A 55 -0.99 -2.67 5.36
C ILE A 55 -1.75 -1.35 5.36
N TRP A 56 -3.05 -1.43 5.55
CA TRP A 56 -3.96 -0.28 5.49
C TRP A 56 -4.66 -0.06 6.83
N SER A 57 -4.96 1.20 7.13
CA SER A 57 -6.00 1.52 8.09
C SER A 57 -7.36 1.10 7.52
N LYS A 58 -8.18 0.43 8.32
CA LYS A 58 -9.49 -0.07 7.87
C LYS A 58 -10.37 1.04 7.29
N ASP A 59 -10.48 2.16 8.01
CA ASP A 59 -11.31 3.30 7.60
C ASP A 59 -10.85 3.89 6.25
N ARG A 60 -9.52 3.92 6.02
CA ARG A 60 -8.97 4.41 4.75
C ARG A 60 -9.26 3.43 3.62
N TRP A 61 -9.05 2.13 3.86
CA TRP A 61 -9.29 1.08 2.86
C TRP A 61 -10.75 1.06 2.40
N GLU A 62 -11.70 1.13 3.34
CA GLU A 62 -13.14 1.14 3.03
C GLU A 62 -13.55 2.34 2.15
N GLY A 63 -12.83 3.46 2.24
CA GLY A 63 -13.03 4.61 1.36
C GLY A 63 -12.32 4.54 0.00
N THR A 64 -11.46 3.55 -0.24
CA THR A 64 -10.61 3.47 -1.46
C THR A 64 -11.16 2.51 -2.52
N VAL A 65 -11.91 1.49 -2.12
CA VAL A 65 -12.44 0.45 -3.03
C VAL A 65 -13.95 0.40 -2.91
N THR A 66 -14.64 1.06 -3.84
CA THR A 66 -16.09 0.95 -3.95
C THR A 66 -16.47 0.03 -5.12
N TYR A 67 -17.68 -0.52 -5.10
CA TYR A 67 -18.21 -1.31 -6.21
C TYR A 67 -18.29 -0.50 -7.52
N GLN A 68 -18.46 0.81 -7.43
CA GLN A 68 -18.48 1.71 -8.58
C GLN A 68 -17.10 1.81 -9.24
N ASP A 69 -16.04 1.77 -8.42
CA ASP A 69 -14.66 1.77 -8.93
C ASP A 69 -14.37 0.46 -9.69
N MET A 70 -14.98 -0.68 -9.31
CA MET A 70 -14.72 -1.96 -9.97
C MET A 70 -15.22 -2.05 -11.42
N GLU A 71 -16.37 -1.45 -11.75
CA GLU A 71 -16.86 -1.45 -13.14
C GLU A 71 -15.95 -0.63 -14.05
N GLU A 72 -15.52 0.55 -13.60
CA GLU A 72 -14.61 1.41 -14.35
C GLU A 72 -13.20 0.82 -14.44
N ILE A 73 -12.71 0.19 -13.36
CA ILE A 73 -11.44 -0.55 -13.38
C ILE A 73 -11.52 -1.70 -14.37
N SER A 74 -12.61 -2.48 -14.37
CA SER A 74 -12.80 -3.59 -15.31
C SER A 74 -12.72 -3.14 -16.77
N LYS A 75 -13.41 -2.04 -17.11
CA LYS A 75 -13.32 -1.44 -18.46
C LYS A 75 -11.88 -1.06 -18.82
N HIS A 76 -11.18 -0.35 -17.95
CA HIS A 76 -9.79 0.03 -18.19
C HIS A 76 -8.85 -1.18 -18.31
N MET A 77 -9.08 -2.25 -17.54
CA MET A 77 -8.27 -3.46 -17.63
C MET A 77 -8.47 -4.19 -18.97
N ILE A 78 -9.70 -4.20 -19.50
CA ILE A 78 -9.99 -4.71 -20.85
C ILE A 78 -9.26 -3.86 -21.91
N GLU A 79 -9.30 -2.53 -21.82
CA GLU A 79 -8.59 -1.63 -22.73
C GLU A 79 -7.07 -1.81 -22.69
N LEU A 80 -6.51 -2.09 -21.51
CA LEU A 80 -5.09 -2.39 -21.31
C LEU A 80 -4.70 -3.81 -21.73
N GLY A 81 -5.63 -4.64 -22.21
CA GLY A 81 -5.38 -6.00 -22.67
C GLY A 81 -5.06 -7.00 -21.56
N ILE A 82 -5.43 -6.69 -20.32
CA ILE A 82 -5.16 -7.47 -19.09
C ILE A 82 -6.45 -7.90 -18.38
N GLY A 83 -7.61 -7.70 -19.01
CA GLY A 83 -8.90 -8.21 -18.51
C GLY A 83 -8.93 -9.73 -18.51
N ILE A 84 -9.53 -10.31 -17.47
CA ILE A 84 -9.85 -11.75 -17.37
C ILE A 84 -11.08 -12.06 -18.21
#